data_AF-A0A8I2ZCP5-F1
#
_entry.id   AF-A0A8I2ZCP5-F1
#
_cell.length_a   1.000
_cell.length_b   1.000
_cell.length_c   1.000
_cell.angle_alpha   90.00
_cell.angle_beta   90.00
_cell.angle_gamma   90.00
#
_symmetry.space_group_name_H-M   'P 1'
#
loop_
_entity.id
_entity.type
_entity.pdbx_description
1 polymer ?
#
loop_
_entity_poly.entity_id
_entity_poly.type
_entity_poly.pdbx_seq_one_letter_code
_entity_poly.pdbx_strand_id
1 'polypeptide(L)'
;MASSPADNIRSERSPGSVYMCTEPEWAGECARVAIPISYTCQVIPAPFTYNLGSIGPDRGALCRITTVSSQSSCDAHGDTFVEFPGIRNLFSFKEQNYGKDAHHIECQECTACQGEE
;
A
#
# COMPACT_ATOMS: atom_id res chain seq x y z
N MET A 1 19.85 20.61 -30.41
CA MET A 1 19.05 19.53 -29.80
C MET A 1 19.03 19.80 -28.30
N ALA A 2 17.83 19.75 -27.73
CA ALA A 2 17.48 20.31 -26.43
C ALA A 2 17.94 19.46 -25.25
N SER A 3 18.08 20.09 -24.09
CA SER A 3 17.57 19.58 -22.80
C SER A 3 17.52 20.76 -21.83
N SER A 4 16.32 21.26 -21.58
CA SER A 4 16.05 22.37 -20.66
C SER A 4 16.13 21.89 -19.20
N PRO A 5 16.54 22.74 -18.24
CA PRO A 5 16.66 22.40 -16.82
C PRO A 5 15.29 22.40 -16.09
N ALA A 6 14.30 21.69 -16.66
CA ALA A 6 12.98 21.48 -16.04
C ALA A 6 12.88 20.12 -15.31
N ASP A 7 13.98 19.38 -15.22
CA ASP A 7 14.03 18.04 -14.64
C ASP A 7 14.54 18.06 -13.19
N ASN A 8 14.14 19.08 -12.42
CA ASN A 8 14.34 19.11 -10.98
C ASN A 8 13.09 19.73 -10.38
N ILE A 9 12.50 19.01 -9.42
CA ILE A 9 11.23 19.29 -8.71
C ILE A 9 9.96 18.82 -9.44
N ARG A 10 9.95 17.55 -9.87
CA ARG A 10 8.92 16.67 -9.33
C ARG A 10 9.61 15.92 -8.20
N SER A 11 9.35 16.30 -6.94
CA SER A 11 9.32 15.29 -5.86
C SER A 11 8.19 14.34 -6.23
N GLU A 12 8.43 13.57 -7.29
CA GLU A 12 7.56 12.55 -7.80
C GLU A 12 7.52 11.56 -6.66
N ARG A 13 6.39 11.52 -5.96
CA ARG A 13 6.06 10.36 -5.14
C ARG A 13 6.32 9.18 -6.05
N SER A 14 7.41 8.45 -5.82
CA SER A 14 7.74 7.33 -6.68
C SER A 14 6.50 6.44 -6.69
N PRO A 15 5.96 6.08 -7.87
CA PRO A 15 4.89 5.09 -7.91
C PRO A 15 5.36 3.90 -7.06
N GLY A 16 4.59 3.55 -6.03
CA GLY A 16 4.97 2.53 -5.04
C GLY A 16 5.14 2.99 -3.59
N SER A 17 5.11 4.29 -3.29
CA SER A 17 5.00 4.71 -1.88
C SER A 17 3.60 4.44 -1.33
N VAL A 18 3.54 3.82 -0.16
CA VAL A 18 2.31 3.47 0.55
C VAL A 18 2.32 4.14 1.92
N TYR A 19 1.28 4.91 2.22
CA TYR A 19 1.08 5.47 3.55
C TYR A 19 0.42 4.43 4.46
N MET A 20 1.06 4.08 5.56
CA MET A 20 0.59 3.08 6.51
C MET A 20 0.48 3.69 7.89
N CYS A 21 -0.55 3.31 8.64
CA CYS A 21 -0.80 3.75 10.00
C CYS A 21 -1.23 2.56 10.87
N THR A 22 -0.82 2.54 12.14
CA THR A 22 -1.15 1.46 13.07
C THR A 22 -2.58 1.51 13.59
N GLU A 23 -3.26 2.66 13.49
CA GLU A 23 -4.65 2.82 13.86
C GLU A 23 -5.54 3.17 12.64
N PRO A 24 -6.87 2.94 12.76
CA PRO A 24 -7.82 3.42 11.77
C PRO A 24 -7.82 4.95 11.66
N GLU A 25 -8.45 5.46 10.60
CA GLU A 25 -8.63 6.89 10.34
C GLU A 25 -7.31 7.68 10.29
N TRP A 26 -6.25 7.06 9.77
CA TRP A 26 -4.92 7.68 9.59
C TRP A 26 -4.28 8.12 10.91
N ALA A 27 -4.52 7.39 11.99
CA ALA A 27 -4.04 7.69 13.33
C ALA A 27 -2.94 6.71 13.82
N GLY A 28 -2.45 6.94 15.04
CA GLY A 28 -1.39 6.15 15.66
C GLY A 28 -0.01 6.47 15.10
N GLU A 29 0.83 5.43 14.96
CA GLU A 29 2.13 5.56 14.32
C GLU A 29 1.95 5.41 12.81
N CYS A 30 2.40 6.40 12.04
CA CYS A 30 2.24 6.44 10.60
C CYS A 30 3.58 6.66 9.88
N ALA A 31 3.77 5.99 8.75
CA ALA A 31 4.93 6.19 7.89
C ALA A 31 4.58 6.03 6.40
N ARG A 32 5.37 6.67 5.55
CA ARG A 32 5.42 6.33 4.12
C ARG A 32 6.46 5.23 3.93
N VAL A 33 5.99 4.09 3.43
CA VAL A 33 6.82 2.94 3.12
C VAL A 33 6.97 2.86 1.61
N ALA A 34 8.21 2.81 1.13
CA ALA A 34 8.48 2.58 -0.28
C ALA A 34 8.32 1.09 -0.59
N ILE A 35 7.30 0.74 -1.37
CA ILE A 35 7.08 -0.61 -1.89
C ILE A 35 7.40 -0.57 -3.40
N PRO A 36 8.34 -1.38 -3.91
CA PRO A 36 8.68 -1.35 -5.32
C PRO A 36 7.48 -1.78 -6.18
N ILE A 37 7.25 -1.04 -7.27
CA ILE A 37 6.29 -1.41 -8.31
C ILE A 37 6.93 -2.44 -9.23
N SER A 38 6.99 -3.69 -8.76
CA SER A 38 7.73 -4.76 -9.45
C SER A 38 7.08 -6.13 -9.32
N TYR A 39 5.82 -6.22 -8.90
CA TYR A 39 5.14 -7.50 -8.61
C TYR A 39 5.93 -8.38 -7.64
N THR A 40 6.73 -7.75 -6.77
CA THR A 40 7.56 -8.47 -5.82
C THR A 40 6.93 -8.36 -4.46
N CYS A 41 6.49 -9.50 -3.92
CA CYS A 41 5.94 -9.58 -2.58
C CYS A 41 6.99 -9.19 -1.52
N GLN A 42 6.65 -8.21 -0.69
CA GLN A 42 7.48 -7.70 0.39
C GLN A 42 6.82 -8.00 1.74
N VAL A 43 7.66 -8.21 2.76
CA VAL A 43 7.17 -8.22 4.14
C VAL A 43 6.73 -6.80 4.50
N ILE A 44 5.54 -6.66 5.08
CA ILE A 44 5.10 -5.38 5.67
C ILE A 44 6.05 -5.07 6.83
N PRO A 45 6.72 -3.91 6.86
CA PRO A 45 7.67 -3.60 7.93
C PRO A 45 6.95 -3.35 9.26
N ALA A 46 7.66 -3.58 10.37
CA ALA A 46 7.22 -3.11 11.67
C ALA A 46 7.14 -1.56 11.68
N PRO A 47 6.19 -0.96 12.44
CA PRO A 47 5.23 -1.59 13.35
C PRO A 47 3.91 -2.04 12.70
N PHE A 48 3.82 -2.05 11.37
CA PHE A 48 2.56 -2.26 10.65
C PHE A 48 2.21 -3.74 10.42
N THR A 49 3.19 -4.65 10.46
CA THR A 49 2.96 -6.09 10.37
C THR A 49 2.00 -6.56 11.46
N TYR A 50 0.91 -7.24 11.09
CA TYR A 50 -0.16 -7.68 12.00
C TYR A 50 -0.82 -6.55 12.82
N ASN A 51 -0.60 -5.29 12.43
CA ASN A 51 -1.14 -4.12 13.11
C ASN A 51 -1.29 -2.94 12.14
N LEU A 52 -1.89 -3.20 10.98
CA LEU A 52 -2.12 -2.20 9.94
C LEU A 52 -3.55 -1.66 10.06
N GLY A 53 -3.72 -0.51 10.71
CA GLY A 53 -5.02 0.10 10.96
C GLY A 53 -5.60 0.85 9.76
N SER A 54 -4.74 1.54 9.00
CA SER A 54 -5.12 2.19 7.74
C SER A 54 -3.97 2.18 6.73
N ILE A 55 -4.32 2.15 5.44
CA ILE A 55 -3.38 2.03 4.32
C ILE A 55 -3.83 2.89 3.14
N GLY A 56 -2.91 3.62 2.53
CA GLY A 56 -3.15 4.51 1.41
C GLY A 56 -2.00 4.46 0.40
N PRO A 57 -2.09 3.64 -0.65
CA PRO A 57 -1.17 3.68 -1.78
C PRO A 57 -1.23 5.05 -2.46
N ASP A 58 -0.09 5.52 -2.97
CA ASP A 58 -0.09 6.69 -3.84
C ASP A 58 -0.86 6.42 -5.15
N ARG A 59 -1.35 7.50 -5.78
CA ARG A 59 -2.05 7.43 -7.07
C ARG A 59 -1.19 6.71 -8.11
N GLY A 60 -1.82 5.89 -8.93
CA GLY A 60 -1.11 5.09 -9.94
C GLY A 60 -0.58 3.75 -9.44
N ALA A 61 -0.84 3.37 -8.17
CA ALA A 61 -0.49 2.07 -7.62
C ALA A 61 -1.73 1.27 -7.22
N LEU A 62 -1.71 -0.02 -7.56
CA LEU A 62 -2.62 -1.02 -7.02
C LEU A 62 -1.80 -1.95 -6.13
N CYS A 63 -2.08 -1.93 -4.83
CA CYS A 63 -1.40 -2.77 -3.86
C CYS A 63 -2.31 -3.90 -3.41
N ARG A 64 -1.72 -5.04 -3.11
CA ARG A 64 -2.38 -6.24 -2.65
C ARG A 64 -1.74 -6.65 -1.34
N ILE A 65 -2.55 -6.83 -0.31
CA ILE A 65 -2.09 -7.27 1.01
C ILE A 65 -2.53 -8.71 1.24
N THR A 66 -1.63 -9.52 1.79
CA THR A 66 -1.86 -10.92 2.10
C THR A 66 -2.09 -11.10 3.59
N THR A 67 -3.15 -11.83 3.95
CA THR A 67 -3.54 -12.12 5.34
C THR A 67 -3.45 -13.60 5.71
N VAL A 68 -3.20 -14.48 4.73
CA VAL A 68 -3.09 -15.92 4.99
C VAL A 68 -1.79 -16.24 5.73
N SER A 69 -1.86 -16.53 7.03
CA SER A 69 -0.68 -16.69 7.89
C SER A 69 0.26 -17.83 7.48
N SER A 70 -0.22 -18.81 6.71
CA SER A 70 0.58 -19.92 6.19
C SER A 70 1.30 -19.61 4.87
N GLN A 71 1.11 -18.41 4.31
CA GLN A 71 1.72 -17.99 3.05
C GLN A 71 2.76 -16.91 3.30
N SER A 72 3.96 -17.11 2.77
CA SER A 72 5.01 -16.08 2.70
C SER A 72 5.04 -15.37 1.36
N SER A 73 4.06 -15.64 0.50
CA SER A 73 3.94 -15.12 -0.85
C SER A 73 2.61 -14.40 -1.01
N CYS A 74 2.59 -13.45 -1.93
CA CYS A 74 1.39 -12.69 -2.27
C CYS A 74 0.59 -13.52 -3.30
N ASP A 75 0.04 -14.66 -2.85
CA ASP A 75 -0.70 -15.66 -3.66
C ASP A 75 -2.22 -15.57 -3.46
N ALA A 76 -3.00 -15.90 -4.49
CA ALA A 76 -4.37 -15.39 -4.75
C ALA A 76 -5.44 -15.68 -3.67
N HIS A 77 -5.09 -16.42 -2.62
CA HIS A 77 -6.03 -17.11 -1.75
C HIS A 77 -6.43 -16.35 -0.49
N GLY A 78 -5.96 -15.12 -0.26
CA GLY A 78 -6.45 -14.31 0.85
C GLY A 78 -6.00 -12.86 0.81
N ASP A 79 -6.35 -12.17 -0.27
CA ASP A 79 -5.91 -10.80 -0.46
C ASP A 79 -7.06 -9.82 -0.61
N THR A 80 -6.82 -8.61 -0.09
CA THR A 80 -7.56 -7.44 -0.53
C THR A 80 -6.66 -6.55 -1.37
N PHE A 81 -7.23 -6.06 -2.46
CA PHE A 81 -6.63 -5.00 -3.25
C PHE A 81 -6.96 -3.65 -2.64
N VAL A 82 -5.98 -2.75 -2.70
CA VAL A 82 -6.01 -1.40 -2.17
C VAL A 82 -5.45 -0.49 -3.24
N GLU A 83 -6.22 0.51 -3.60
CA GLU A 83 -5.83 1.60 -4.47
C GLU A 83 -6.09 2.93 -3.76
N PHE A 84 -5.61 4.03 -4.33
CA PHE A 84 -5.93 5.36 -3.83
C PHE A 84 -7.47 5.58 -3.81
N PRO A 85 -8.06 6.17 -2.75
CA PRO A 85 -7.44 6.87 -1.61
C PRO A 85 -7.01 5.95 -0.45
N GLY A 86 -7.21 4.65 -0.57
CA GLY A 86 -6.88 3.67 0.47
C GLY A 86 -8.07 3.27 1.34
N ILE A 87 -7.77 2.48 2.37
CA ILE A 87 -8.73 1.97 3.34
C ILE A 87 -8.43 2.59 4.70
N ARG A 88 -9.43 3.29 5.23
CA ARG A 88 -9.32 4.01 6.51
C ARG A 88 -9.44 3.10 7.73
N ASN A 89 -10.03 1.92 7.60
CA ASN A 89 -10.16 0.99 8.71
C ASN A 89 -10.04 -0.45 8.21
N LEU A 90 -8.82 -0.99 8.26
CA LEU A 90 -8.53 -2.38 7.92
C LEU A 90 -8.91 -3.37 9.03
N PHE A 91 -9.17 -2.91 10.25
CA PHE A 91 -9.61 -3.78 11.33
C PHE A 91 -11.07 -4.23 11.19
N SER A 92 -11.84 -3.55 10.34
CA SER A 92 -13.24 -3.88 10.04
C SER A 92 -13.59 -3.58 8.58
N PHE A 93 -12.77 -4.09 7.66
CA PHE A 93 -13.01 -3.91 6.22
C PHE A 93 -13.68 -5.15 5.64
N LYS A 94 -14.81 -4.99 4.94
CA LYS A 94 -15.60 -6.10 4.38
C LYS A 94 -15.87 -7.21 5.41
N GLU A 95 -16.26 -6.81 6.62
CA GLU A 95 -16.58 -7.70 7.74
C GLU A 95 -15.40 -8.60 8.20
N GLN A 96 -14.17 -8.24 7.82
CA GLN A 96 -12.94 -8.95 8.17
C GLN A 96 -11.90 -8.02 8.79
N ASN A 97 -11.01 -8.60 9.60
CA ASN A 97 -9.92 -7.90 10.28
C ASN A 97 -8.61 -8.06 9.51
N TYR A 98 -8.56 -7.52 8.29
CA TYR A 98 -7.35 -7.57 7.48
C TYR A 98 -6.15 -6.96 8.20
N GLY A 99 -6.36 -5.93 9.01
CA GLY A 99 -5.27 -5.21 9.68
C GLY A 99 -4.52 -6.02 10.73
N LYS A 100 -5.14 -7.02 11.36
CA LYS A 100 -4.47 -7.91 12.32
C LYS A 100 -3.79 -9.11 11.69
N ASP A 101 -4.13 -9.42 10.44
CA ASP A 101 -3.59 -10.57 9.72
C ASP A 101 -2.60 -10.16 8.62
N ALA A 102 -2.60 -8.89 8.18
CA ALA A 102 -1.76 -8.40 7.10
C ALA A 102 -0.27 -8.45 7.46
N HIS A 103 0.51 -9.15 6.63
CA HIS A 103 1.94 -9.36 6.88
C HIS A 103 2.82 -9.29 5.63
N HIS A 104 2.24 -9.41 4.43
CA HIS A 104 2.92 -9.13 3.17
C HIS A 104 2.13 -8.17 2.28
N ILE A 105 2.86 -7.47 1.42
CA ILE A 105 2.32 -6.52 0.45
C ILE A 105 3.06 -6.62 -0.87
N GLU A 106 2.32 -6.53 -1.97
CA GLU A 106 2.84 -6.38 -3.32
C GLU A 106 2.16 -5.18 -3.96
N CYS A 107 2.88 -4.38 -4.73
CA CYS A 107 2.28 -3.29 -5.49
C CYS A 107 2.67 -3.40 -6.97
N GLN A 108 1.74 -3.00 -7.83
CA GLN A 108 1.91 -2.90 -9.27
C GLN A 108 1.45 -1.54 -9.79
N GLU A 109 1.92 -1.17 -10.97
CA GLU A 109 1.47 0.04 -11.65
C GLU A 109 0.00 -0.14 -12.04
N CYS A 110 -0.79 0.90 -11.83
CA CYS A 110 -2.18 0.91 -12.22
C CYS A 110 -2.53 2.29 -12.79
N THR A 111 -2.58 2.36 -14.12
CA THR A 111 -2.91 3.60 -14.83
C THR A 111 -4.35 4.07 -14.59
N ALA A 112 -5.26 3.15 -14.24
CA ALA A 112 -6.64 3.46 -13.89
C ALA A 112 -6.84 3.87 -12.41
N CYS A 113 -5.89 3.58 -11.53
CA CYS A 113 -5.97 3.81 -10.08
C CYS A 113 -5.57 5.24 -9.71
N GLN A 114 -6.16 6.21 -10.40
CA GLN A 114 -5.85 7.63 -10.18
C GLN A 114 -6.67 8.23 -9.04
N GLY A 115 -7.78 7.59 -8.63
CA GLY A 115 -8.78 8.19 -7.75
C GLY A 115 -9.61 9.25 -8.46
N GLU A 116 -10.83 9.50 -7.96
CA GLU A 116 -11.60 10.67 -8.39
C GLU A 116 -10.85 11.96 -7.98
N GLU A 117 -10.87 12.96 -8.86
CA GLU A 117 -10.17 14.24 -8.72
C GLU A 117 -10.83 15.17 -7.69
#